data_AF-A0A969T7V7-F1
#
_entry.id   AF-A0A969T7V7-F1
#
_cell.length_a   1.000
_cell.length_b   1.000
_cell.length_c   1.000
_cell.angle_alpha   90.00
_cell.angle_beta   90.00
_cell.angle_gamma   90.00
#
_symmetry.space_group_name_H-M   'P 1'
#
loop_
_entity.id
_entity.type
_entity.pdbx_description
1 polymer ?
#
loop_
_entity_poly.entity_id
_entity_poly.type
_entity_poly.pdbx_seq_one_letter_code
_entity_poly.pdbx_strand_id
1 'polypeptide(L)'
;MIEGVPALKKRGIQIYQAFLDVDVDQMGCLPTVGSMMGSMAAFLVANRSDHNKKGTLFIDPGFPVQKQQCKVLGHEYESFDVYNYRGEKLRDKLESYLKKGTVS
;
A
#
# COMPACT_ATOMS: atom_id res chain seq x y z
N MET A 1 -16.65 5.77 -14.44
CA MET A 1 -16.89 5.66 -12.99
C MET A 1 -15.97 4.55 -12.46
N ILE A 2 -15.05 4.86 -11.52
CA ILE A 2 -14.01 3.91 -11.03
C ILE A 2 -14.58 2.96 -9.95
N GLU A 3 -15.84 3.17 -9.54
CA GLU A 3 -16.45 2.49 -8.39
C GLU A 3 -16.64 0.98 -8.57
N GLY A 4 -16.64 0.50 -9.82
CA GLY A 4 -16.84 -0.91 -10.16
C GLY A 4 -18.30 -1.37 -10.01
N VAL A 5 -18.52 -2.67 -10.17
CA VAL A 5 -19.88 -3.25 -10.17
C VAL A 5 -20.40 -3.36 -8.73
N PRO A 6 -21.61 -2.84 -8.42
CA PRO A 6 -22.15 -2.84 -7.05
C PRO A 6 -22.19 -4.24 -6.40
N ALA A 7 -22.54 -5.27 -7.19
CA ALA A 7 -22.56 -6.65 -6.71
C ALA A 7 -21.19 -7.14 -6.22
N LEU A 8 -20.11 -6.75 -6.90
CA LEU A 8 -18.75 -7.11 -6.53
C LEU A 8 -18.31 -6.41 -5.24
N LYS A 9 -18.63 -5.11 -5.09
CA LYS A 9 -18.34 -4.36 -3.87
C LYS A 9 -19.06 -4.96 -2.65
N LYS A 10 -20.36 -5.20 -2.77
CA LYS A 10 -21.18 -5.79 -1.71
C LYS A 10 -20.62 -7.14 -1.28
N ARG A 11 -20.21 -7.98 -2.24
CA ARG A 11 -19.63 -9.28 -1.92
C ARG A 11 -18.23 -9.16 -1.30
N GLY A 12 -17.42 -8.21 -1.75
CA GLY A 12 -16.11 -7.91 -1.17
C GLY A 12 -16.21 -7.55 0.32
N ILE A 13 -17.12 -6.66 0.69
CA ILE A 13 -17.36 -6.28 2.09
C ILE A 13 -17.75 -7.50 2.95
N GLN A 14 -18.64 -8.35 2.43
CA GLN A 14 -19.03 -9.58 3.12
C GLN A 14 -17.86 -10.55 3.32
N ILE A 15 -16.93 -10.61 2.36
CA ILE A 15 -15.71 -11.42 2.48
C ILE A 15 -14.78 -10.84 3.54
N TYR A 16 -14.57 -9.52 3.57
CA TYR A 16 -13.73 -8.89 4.60
C TYR A 16 -14.30 -9.14 6.00
N GLN A 17 -15.61 -8.99 6.20
CA GLN A 17 -16.22 -9.28 7.49
C GLN A 17 -16.13 -10.77 7.85
N ALA A 18 -16.43 -11.68 6.91
CA ALA A 18 -16.47 -13.10 7.21
C ALA A 18 -15.09 -13.74 7.45
N PHE A 19 -14.03 -13.23 6.82
CA PHE A 19 -12.70 -13.85 6.85
C PHE A 19 -11.65 -13.05 7.62
N LEU A 20 -11.81 -11.74 7.74
CA LEU A 20 -10.87 -10.87 8.46
C LEU A 20 -11.48 -10.22 9.71
N ASP A 21 -12.80 -10.34 9.91
CA ASP A 21 -13.54 -9.66 10.99
C ASP A 21 -13.33 -8.14 10.97
N VAL A 22 -13.42 -7.55 9.77
CA VAL A 22 -13.26 -6.11 9.54
C VAL A 22 -14.47 -5.55 8.80
N ASP A 23 -15.10 -4.55 9.39
CA ASP A 23 -16.11 -3.72 8.76
C ASP A 23 -15.45 -2.74 7.77
N VAL A 24 -15.85 -2.83 6.50
CA VAL A 24 -15.32 -1.97 5.42
C VAL A 24 -16.46 -1.18 4.81
N ASP A 25 -16.33 0.14 4.78
CA ASP A 25 -17.28 1.01 4.09
C ASP A 25 -17.29 0.74 2.58
N GLN A 26 -18.46 0.87 1.94
CA GLN A 26 -18.60 0.60 0.51
C GLN A 26 -17.72 1.52 -0.36
N MET A 27 -17.47 2.76 0.06
CA MET A 27 -16.54 3.66 -0.64
C MET A 27 -15.09 3.16 -0.55
N GLY A 28 -14.72 2.45 0.53
CA GLY A 28 -13.41 1.85 0.72
C GLY A 28 -13.14 0.60 -0.15
N CYS A 29 -14.17 0.02 -0.78
CA CYS A 29 -14.02 -1.14 -1.65
C CYS A 29 -13.96 -0.73 -3.13
N LEU A 30 -12.74 -0.67 -3.69
CA LEU A 30 -12.50 -0.31 -5.10
C LEU A 30 -12.04 -1.54 -5.91
N PRO A 31 -12.85 -2.05 -6.84
CA PRO A 31 -12.45 -3.15 -7.71
C PRO A 31 -11.37 -2.73 -8.69
N THR A 32 -10.34 -3.58 -8.87
CA THR A 32 -9.22 -3.32 -9.78
C THR A 32 -9.01 -4.49 -10.73
N VAL A 33 -8.31 -4.24 -11.84
CA VAL A 33 -7.86 -5.32 -12.75
C VAL A 33 -6.64 -6.00 -12.13
N GLY A 34 -6.90 -6.84 -11.13
CA GLY A 34 -5.87 -7.51 -10.33
C GLY A 34 -5.12 -6.59 -9.36
N SER A 35 -4.30 -7.21 -8.53
CA SER A 35 -3.50 -6.54 -7.49
C SER A 35 -2.46 -5.59 -8.07
N MET A 36 -1.94 -5.88 -9.27
CA MET A 36 -1.01 -5.02 -10.00
C MET A 36 -1.60 -3.64 -10.31
N MET A 37 -2.85 -3.56 -10.79
CA MET A 37 -3.49 -2.26 -11.00
C MET A 37 -3.86 -1.59 -9.68
N GLY A 38 -4.18 -2.37 -8.66
CA GLY A 38 -4.41 -1.85 -7.31
C GLY A 38 -3.19 -1.18 -6.70
N SER A 39 -2.01 -1.83 -6.76
CA SER A 39 -0.77 -1.24 -6.27
C SER A 39 -0.36 -0.02 -7.09
N MET A 40 -0.52 -0.05 -8.41
CA MET A 40 -0.24 1.12 -9.26
C MET A 40 -1.10 2.32 -8.86
N ALA A 41 -2.42 2.12 -8.70
CA ALA A 41 -3.32 3.17 -8.25
C ALA A 41 -2.98 3.67 -6.83
N ALA A 42 -2.63 2.76 -5.92
CA ALA A 42 -2.23 3.10 -4.56
C ALA A 42 -0.96 3.97 -4.55
N PHE A 43 0.09 3.59 -5.28
CA PHE A 43 1.32 4.37 -5.36
C PHE A 43 1.09 5.73 -6.02
N LEU A 44 0.28 5.78 -7.07
CA LEU A 44 -0.06 7.03 -7.77
C LEU A 44 -0.71 8.06 -6.84
N VAL A 45 -1.64 7.62 -5.98
CA VAL A 45 -2.40 8.51 -5.10
C VAL A 45 -1.65 8.78 -3.81
N ALA A 46 -1.16 7.72 -3.13
CA ALA A 46 -0.49 7.86 -1.84
C ALA A 46 0.80 8.68 -1.96
N ASN A 47 1.65 8.42 -2.96
CA ASN A 47 2.93 9.11 -3.11
C ASN A 47 2.79 10.54 -3.66
N ARG A 48 1.58 10.95 -4.06
CA ARG A 48 1.26 12.33 -4.48
C ARG A 48 0.42 13.09 -3.47
N SER A 49 0.08 12.47 -2.34
CA SER A 49 -0.66 13.13 -1.26
C SER A 49 0.12 14.28 -0.62
N ASP A 50 1.46 14.22 -0.65
CA ASP A 50 2.36 15.26 -0.17
C ASP A 50 3.57 15.37 -1.11
N HIS A 51 3.71 16.51 -1.77
CA HIS A 51 4.77 16.79 -2.74
C HIS A 51 6.17 16.89 -2.12
N ASN A 52 6.28 17.01 -0.80
CA ASN A 52 7.58 17.10 -0.11
C ASN A 52 8.15 15.72 0.26
N LYS A 53 7.37 14.66 0.07
CA LYS A 53 7.75 13.29 0.41
C LYS A 53 8.28 12.55 -0.81
N LYS A 54 9.19 11.61 -0.58
CA LYS A 54 9.86 10.81 -1.60
C LYS A 54 8.97 9.71 -2.17
N GLY A 55 8.23 9.02 -1.30
CA GLY A 55 7.34 7.93 -1.70
C GLY A 55 7.27 6.80 -0.69
N THR A 56 7.16 5.57 -1.17
CA THR A 56 6.84 4.38 -0.37
C THR A 56 8.06 3.83 0.40
N LEU A 57 7.83 3.31 1.61
CA LEU A 57 8.80 2.49 2.34
C LEU A 57 8.48 1.00 2.14
N PHE A 58 9.40 0.25 1.52
CA PHE A 58 9.28 -1.19 1.33
C PHE A 58 9.93 -1.97 2.48
N ILE A 59 9.16 -2.86 3.09
CA ILE A 59 9.65 -3.84 4.07
C ILE A 59 9.99 -5.12 3.29
N ASP A 60 11.28 -5.31 2.98
CA ASP A 60 11.78 -6.42 2.17
C ASP A 60 12.03 -7.69 3.01
N PRO A 61 12.11 -8.88 2.39
CA PRO A 61 11.94 -9.16 0.96
C PRO A 61 10.50 -8.98 0.45
N GLY A 62 10.32 -8.17 -0.59
CA GLY A 62 9.01 -7.90 -1.21
C GLY A 62 8.93 -8.32 -2.69
N PHE A 63 7.90 -7.82 -3.39
CA PHE A 63 7.67 -8.13 -4.81
C PHE A 63 8.40 -7.11 -5.71
N PRO A 64 9.38 -7.51 -6.55
CA PRO A 64 10.19 -6.56 -7.33
C PRO A 64 9.38 -5.66 -8.27
N VAL A 65 8.26 -6.16 -8.77
CA VAL A 65 7.41 -5.43 -9.71
C VAL A 65 6.77 -4.18 -9.07
N GLN A 66 6.50 -4.19 -7.77
CA GLN A 66 5.98 -3.00 -7.08
C GLN A 66 6.99 -1.85 -7.09
N LYS A 67 8.29 -2.15 -6.91
CA LYS A 67 9.36 -1.14 -7.04
C LYS A 67 9.48 -0.63 -8.47
N GLN A 68 9.26 -1.50 -9.46
CA GLN A 68 9.20 -1.08 -10.86
C GLN A 68 8.03 -0.13 -11.12
N GLN A 69 6.86 -0.37 -10.52
CA GLN A 69 5.72 0.55 -10.60
C GLN A 69 6.06 1.94 -10.04
N CYS A 70 6.71 2.04 -8.87
CA CYS A 70 7.17 3.32 -8.34
C CYS A 70 8.10 4.04 -9.31
N LYS A 71 9.08 3.33 -9.89
CA LYS A 71 10.02 3.90 -10.87
C LYS A 71 9.31 4.40 -12.14
N VAL A 72 8.37 3.63 -12.68
CA VAL A 72 7.57 4.01 -13.86
C VAL A 72 6.73 5.26 -13.58
N LEU A 73 6.23 5.41 -12.36
CA LEU A 73 5.47 6.59 -11.94
C LEU A 73 6.35 7.80 -11.58
N GLY A 74 7.68 7.66 -11.60
CA GLY A 74 8.63 8.71 -11.21
C GLY A 74 8.72 8.93 -9.69
N HIS A 75 8.32 7.94 -8.89
CA HIS A 75 8.38 8.00 -7.43
C HIS A 75 9.65 7.35 -6.89
N GLU A 76 10.32 8.04 -5.96
CA GLU A 76 11.37 7.45 -5.17
C GLU A 76 10.78 6.50 -4.12
N TYR A 77 11.63 5.64 -3.54
CA TYR A 77 11.23 4.76 -2.45
C TYR A 77 12.44 4.45 -1.55
N GLU A 78 12.17 4.13 -0.29
CA GLU A 78 13.15 3.54 0.61
C GLU A 78 12.83 2.07 0.84
N SER A 79 13.82 1.28 1.24
CA SER A 79 13.60 -0.12 1.61
C SER A 79 14.57 -0.61 2.67
N PHE A 80 14.15 -1.60 3.46
CA PHE A 80 15.04 -2.33 4.35
C PHE A 80 14.64 -3.80 4.44
N ASP A 81 15.63 -4.68 4.63
CA ASP A 81 15.39 -6.09 4.87
C ASP A 81 14.92 -6.33 6.32
N VAL A 82 13.76 -6.94 6.47
CA VAL A 82 13.11 -7.22 7.75
C VAL A 82 13.77 -8.36 8.52
N TYR A 83 14.65 -9.15 7.91
CA TYR A 83 15.21 -10.38 8.50
C TYR A 83 15.73 -10.18 9.93
N ASN A 84 16.49 -9.11 10.17
CA ASN A 84 17.07 -8.79 11.48
C ASN A 84 16.16 -7.95 12.41
N TYR A 85 14.99 -7.53 11.93
CA TYR A 85 14.11 -6.56 12.60
C TYR A 85 12.70 -7.10 12.81
N ARG A 86 12.52 -8.42 12.95
CA ARG A 86 11.22 -9.04 13.26
C ARG A 86 10.83 -8.84 14.73
N GLY A 87 9.53 -8.90 15.00
CA GLY A 87 8.96 -8.73 16.35
C GLY A 87 9.12 -7.29 16.86
N GLU A 88 9.40 -7.13 18.15
CA GLU A 88 9.55 -5.82 18.81
C GLU A 88 10.57 -4.89 18.12
N LYS A 89 11.61 -5.46 17.50
CA LYS A 89 12.65 -4.71 16.78
C LYS A 89 12.12 -3.94 15.55
N LEU A 90 10.96 -4.33 15.03
CA LEU A 90 10.36 -3.71 13.85
C LEU A 90 9.98 -2.26 14.11
N ARG A 91 9.51 -1.97 15.34
CA ARG A 91 9.02 -0.64 15.72
C ARG A 91 10.09 0.42 15.55
N ASP A 92 11.23 0.22 16.19
CA ASP A 92 12.35 1.18 16.13
C ASP A 92 12.88 1.33 14.71
N LYS A 93 12.92 0.21 13.96
CA LYS A 93 13.35 0.24 12.56
C LYS A 93 12.39 1.07 11.70
N LEU A 94 11.08 0.89 11.83
CA LEU A 94 10.08 1.69 11.12
C LEU A 94 10.14 3.17 11.51
N GLU A 95 10.18 3.46 12.81
CA GLU A 95 10.27 4.83 13.31
C GLU A 95 11.50 5.57 12.78
N SER A 96 12.63 4.87 12.59
CA SER A 96 13.86 5.47 12.03
C SER A 96 13.69 6.01 10.61
N TYR A 97 12.75 5.46 9.82
CA TYR A 97 12.43 5.97 8.48
C TYR A 97 11.31 7.01 8.55
N LEU A 98 10.25 6.75 9.32
CA LEU A 98 9.10 7.65 9.41
C LEU A 98 9.47 9.02 10.00
N LYS A 99 10.38 9.08 10.98
CA LYS A 99 10.86 10.33 11.58
C LYS A 99 11.61 11.24 10.62
N LYS A 100 12.12 10.71 9.49
CA LYS A 100 12.76 11.52 8.45
C LYS A 100 11.75 12.42 7.71
N GLY A 101 10.46 12.08 7.77
CA GLY A 101 9.40 12.79 7.06
C GLY A 101 9.43 12.60 5.53
N THR A 102 10.25 11.68 5.02
CA THR A 102 10.40 11.45 3.57
C THR A 102 9.47 10.37 3.02
N VAL A 103 8.82 9.58 3.87
CA VAL A 103 7.93 8.48 3.46
C VAL A 103 6.48 8.97 3.42
N SER A 104 5.80 8.73 2.29
CA SER A 104 4.40 9.09 2.01
C SER A 104 3.42 8.47 2.99
#